data_AF-A0A7S0FRK9-F1
#
_entry.id   AF-A0A7S0FRK9-F1
#
_cell.length_a   1.000
_cell.length_b   1.000
_cell.length_c   1.000
_cell.angle_alpha   90.00
_cell.angle_beta   90.00
_cell.angle_gamma   90.00
#
_symmetry.space_group_name_H-M   'P 1'
#
loop_
_entity.id
_entity.type
_entity.pdbx_description
1 polymer ?
#
loop_
_entity_poly.entity_id
_entity_poly.type
_entity_poly.pdbx_seq_one_letter_code
_entity_poly.pdbx_strand_id
1 'polypeptide(L)'
;VRRLRESGLRPWSLRFAAAAAEKGFTLSRKEKLAKATCFTLGFAAVMILTMMTTVRWRRAEHPSDTAYNVALVRYLTGIACGFIWLVVAVAVKVPCIVRSASPAACELVVSLVCMTFLAPMLPMSEYYSARLLGYEPREIFGEDYMFSDSTMLLGIVAAMIFLHLNLPIRWCMCLITELAFLVTYPLMVFLFGSEDKGSDNNLMLVTFLIIGASWAKRKSEYYERISFQMICTERTLRARAEFQLSQMSDAPSDKADGSASQHGHARDTDCASSGVGSSG
;
A
#
# COMPACT_ATOMS: atom_id res chain seq x y z
N VAL A 1 23.69 -0.12 -2.19
CA VAL A 1 23.90 -1.56 -1.88
C VAL A 1 24.59 -1.78 -0.53
N ARG A 2 25.72 -1.14 -0.24
CA ARG A 2 26.44 -1.29 1.04
C ARG A 2 25.57 -1.03 2.29
N ARG A 3 24.86 0.10 2.35
CA ARG A 3 23.92 0.43 3.45
C ARG A 3 22.80 -0.62 3.65
N LEU A 4 22.32 -1.25 2.57
CA LEU A 4 21.31 -2.32 2.64
C LEU A 4 21.88 -3.60 3.27
N ARG A 5 23.15 -3.89 3.00
CA ARG A 5 23.85 -5.05 3.57
C ARG A 5 24.11 -4.84 5.06
N GLU A 6 24.50 -3.62 5.44
CA GLU A 6 24.71 -3.20 6.83
C GLU A 6 23.41 -3.29 7.65
N SER A 7 22.24 -3.02 7.04
CA SER A 7 20.94 -3.17 7.73
C SER A 7 20.40 -4.62 7.77
N GLY A 8 21.10 -5.59 7.18
CA GLY A 8 20.64 -6.98 7.13
C GLY A 8 19.45 -7.23 6.19
N LEU A 9 19.21 -6.32 5.23
CA LEU A 9 18.15 -6.43 4.23
C LEU A 9 18.71 -7.01 2.91
N ARG A 10 17.96 -7.91 2.28
CA ARG A 10 18.30 -8.40 0.93
C ARG A 10 18.01 -7.30 -0.12
N PRO A 11 18.96 -6.90 -0.98
CA PRO A 11 18.79 -5.74 -1.87
C PRO A 11 17.57 -5.81 -2.81
N TRP A 12 17.26 -7.02 -3.29
CA TRP A 12 16.24 -7.28 -4.32
C TRP A 12 14.87 -7.67 -3.80
N SER A 13 14.71 -7.96 -2.53
CA SER A 13 13.40 -8.26 -1.96
C SER A 13 13.07 -7.41 -0.75
N LEU A 14 14.05 -6.68 -0.23
CA LEU A 14 14.01 -5.97 1.04
C LEU A 14 13.65 -6.87 2.24
N ARG A 15 13.65 -8.20 2.09
CA ARG A 15 13.38 -9.11 3.21
C ARG A 15 14.52 -9.09 4.21
N PHE A 16 14.20 -9.22 5.49
CA PHE A 16 15.22 -9.41 6.52
C PHE A 16 15.96 -10.73 6.29
N ALA A 17 17.28 -10.74 6.50
CA ALA A 17 18.06 -11.96 6.46
C ALA A 17 17.65 -12.95 7.58
N ALA A 18 17.29 -12.42 8.75
CA ALA A 18 16.79 -13.19 9.88
C ALA A 18 15.30 -13.51 9.73
N ALA A 19 14.95 -14.81 9.73
CA ALA A 19 13.57 -15.29 9.55
C ALA A 19 12.63 -14.80 10.67
N ALA A 20 13.11 -14.69 11.91
CA ALA A 20 12.32 -14.18 13.03
C ALA A 20 11.92 -12.71 12.86
N ALA A 21 12.84 -11.86 12.40
CA ALA A 21 12.57 -10.45 12.12
C ALA A 21 11.56 -10.30 10.98
N GLU A 22 11.71 -11.09 9.91
CA GLU A 22 10.76 -11.10 8.79
C GLU A 22 9.36 -11.57 9.22
N LYS A 23 9.27 -12.59 10.08
CA LYS A 23 8.00 -13.05 10.65
C LYS A 23 7.33 -11.96 11.50
N GLY A 24 8.10 -11.31 12.38
CA GLY A 24 7.62 -10.19 13.20
C GLY A 24 7.10 -9.02 12.37
N PHE A 25 7.83 -8.63 11.32
CA PHE A 25 7.42 -7.58 10.39
C PHE A 25 6.15 -7.95 9.61
N THR A 26 6.03 -9.20 9.21
CA THR A 26 4.85 -9.68 8.47
C THR A 26 3.60 -9.70 9.37
N LEU A 27 3.76 -10.09 10.64
CA LEU A 27 2.69 -10.04 11.63
C LEU A 27 2.23 -8.60 11.91
N SER A 28 3.15 -7.64 12.04
CA SER A 28 2.78 -6.24 12.27
C SER A 28 2.02 -5.63 11.08
N ARG A 29 2.32 -6.07 9.85
CA ARG A 29 1.59 -5.65 8.64
C ARG A 29 0.23 -6.28 8.49
N LYS A 30 -0.01 -7.47 9.06
CA LYS A 30 -1.32 -8.14 9.03
C LYS A 30 -2.41 -7.25 9.65
N GLU A 31 -2.09 -6.59 10.76
CA GLU A 31 -3.02 -5.65 11.41
C GLU A 31 -3.27 -4.40 10.55
N LYS A 32 -2.23 -3.85 9.93
CA LYS A 32 -2.36 -2.72 8.98
C LYS A 32 -3.21 -3.11 7.78
N LEU A 33 -3.04 -4.33 7.26
CA LEU A 33 -3.82 -4.84 6.13
C LEU A 33 -5.29 -4.98 6.50
N ALA A 34 -5.58 -5.44 7.73
CA ALA A 34 -6.94 -5.44 8.25
C ALA A 34 -7.50 -4.01 8.32
N LYS A 35 -6.78 -3.01 8.83
CA LYS A 35 -7.29 -1.63 8.85
C LYS A 35 -7.52 -1.06 7.44
N ALA A 36 -6.53 -1.24 6.56
CA ALA A 36 -6.60 -0.83 5.16
C ALA A 36 -7.81 -1.40 4.43
N THR A 37 -8.10 -2.70 4.63
CA THR A 37 -9.24 -3.35 3.98
C THR A 37 -10.60 -2.80 4.42
N CYS A 38 -10.73 -2.19 5.60
CA CYS A 38 -11.97 -1.46 5.95
C CYS A 38 -12.10 -0.17 5.13
N PHE A 39 -11.01 0.58 5.02
CA PHE A 39 -10.99 1.80 4.21
C PHE A 39 -11.27 1.48 2.74
N THR A 40 -10.72 0.37 2.25
CA THR A 40 -10.93 -0.07 0.88
C THR A 40 -12.42 -0.35 0.62
N LEU A 41 -13.11 -1.08 1.50
CA LEU A 41 -14.56 -1.31 1.40
C LEU A 41 -15.36 -0.01 1.29
N GLY A 42 -15.05 0.98 2.13
CA GLY A 42 -15.69 2.30 2.08
C GLY A 42 -15.45 3.01 0.75
N PHE A 43 -14.21 2.98 0.25
CA PHE A 43 -13.86 3.56 -1.05
C PHE A 43 -14.62 2.92 -2.21
N ALA A 44 -14.72 1.59 -2.27
CA ALA A 44 -15.50 0.93 -3.32
C ALA A 44 -16.99 1.23 -3.22
N ALA A 45 -17.56 1.29 -2.02
CA ALA A 45 -18.96 1.67 -1.84
C ALA A 45 -19.22 3.08 -2.39
N VAL A 46 -18.34 4.04 -2.10
CA VAL A 46 -18.42 5.40 -2.64
C VAL A 46 -18.30 5.39 -4.17
N MET A 47 -17.33 4.65 -4.73
CA MET A 47 -17.18 4.51 -6.19
C MET A 47 -18.41 3.91 -6.87
N ILE A 48 -19.02 2.88 -6.29
CA ILE A 48 -20.25 2.28 -6.82
C ILE A 48 -21.39 3.30 -6.78
N LEU A 49 -21.54 4.03 -5.67
CA LEU A 49 -22.58 5.06 -5.54
C LEU A 49 -22.39 6.20 -6.55
N THR A 50 -21.16 6.68 -6.75
CA THR A 50 -20.87 7.73 -7.73
C THR A 50 -21.10 7.24 -9.17
N MET A 51 -20.78 5.98 -9.47
CA MET A 51 -21.15 5.37 -10.75
C MET A 51 -22.67 5.31 -10.93
N MET A 52 -23.41 4.87 -9.92
CA MET A 52 -24.89 4.81 -10.01
C MET A 52 -25.53 6.19 -10.17
N THR A 53 -25.02 7.23 -9.51
CA THR A 53 -25.54 8.59 -9.65
C THR A 53 -25.19 9.19 -11.01
N THR A 54 -23.98 8.95 -11.53
CA THR A 54 -23.58 9.43 -12.86
C THR A 54 -24.39 8.78 -13.99
N VAL A 55 -24.76 7.49 -13.88
CA VAL A 55 -25.68 6.84 -14.85
C VAL A 55 -27.02 7.57 -14.93
N ARG A 56 -27.58 7.92 -13.76
CA ARG A 56 -28.89 8.59 -13.70
C ARG A 56 -28.82 9.99 -14.27
N TRP A 57 -27.74 10.71 -13.99
CA TRP A 57 -27.55 12.07 -14.47
C TRP A 57 -27.36 12.13 -15.98
N ARG A 58 -26.49 11.26 -16.54
CA ARG A 58 -26.07 11.34 -17.94
C ARG A 58 -27.10 10.84 -18.95
N ARG A 59 -28.23 10.27 -18.52
CA ARG A 59 -29.27 9.80 -19.46
C ARG A 59 -29.75 10.88 -20.42
N ALA A 60 -29.79 12.14 -20.00
CA ALA A 60 -30.24 13.26 -20.84
C ALA A 60 -29.16 13.81 -21.79
N GLU A 61 -27.89 13.42 -21.63
CA GLU A 61 -26.75 14.01 -22.35
C GLU A 61 -26.35 13.20 -23.60
N HIS A 62 -26.90 11.99 -23.78
CA HIS A 62 -26.51 11.11 -24.89
C HIS A 62 -27.28 11.44 -26.19
N PRO A 63 -26.60 11.57 -27.34
CA PRO A 63 -27.22 11.98 -28.60
C PRO A 63 -28.08 10.89 -29.24
N SER A 64 -27.86 9.62 -28.90
CA SER A 64 -28.57 8.47 -29.45
C SER A 64 -28.82 7.39 -28.39
N ASP A 65 -29.83 6.55 -28.61
CA ASP A 65 -30.12 5.40 -27.73
C ASP A 65 -28.94 4.41 -27.71
N THR A 66 -28.22 4.26 -28.82
CA THR A 66 -27.02 3.42 -28.90
C THR A 66 -25.90 3.97 -28.03
N ALA A 67 -25.66 5.29 -28.03
CA ALA A 67 -24.69 5.94 -27.15
C ALA A 67 -25.02 5.71 -25.67
N TYR A 68 -26.31 5.81 -25.33
CA TYR A 68 -26.79 5.51 -23.99
C TYR A 68 -26.57 4.04 -23.60
N ASN A 69 -26.82 3.09 -24.50
CA ASN A 69 -26.59 1.67 -24.25
C ASN A 69 -25.10 1.35 -24.04
N VAL A 70 -24.20 1.94 -24.83
CA VAL A 70 -22.74 1.81 -24.63
C VAL A 70 -22.35 2.32 -23.25
N ALA A 71 -22.84 3.50 -22.86
CA ALA A 71 -22.60 4.06 -21.55
C ALA A 71 -23.16 3.16 -20.42
N LEU A 72 -24.36 2.61 -20.60
CA LEU A 72 -25.00 1.70 -19.64
C LEU A 72 -24.16 0.44 -19.41
N VAL A 73 -23.69 -0.23 -20.49
CA VAL A 73 -22.84 -1.42 -20.39
C VAL A 73 -21.54 -1.10 -19.64
N ARG A 74 -20.92 0.04 -19.93
CA ARG A 74 -19.73 0.52 -19.21
C ARG A 74 -19.99 0.66 -17.71
N TYR A 75 -21.07 1.33 -17.32
CA TYR A 75 -21.39 1.51 -15.90
C TYR A 75 -21.76 0.21 -15.20
N LEU A 76 -22.55 -0.66 -15.85
CA LEU A 76 -22.90 -1.97 -15.30
C LEU A 76 -21.65 -2.84 -15.09
N THR A 77 -20.70 -2.79 -16.03
CA THR A 77 -19.40 -3.47 -15.90
C THR A 77 -18.63 -2.92 -14.70
N GLY A 78 -18.56 -1.58 -14.55
CA GLY A 78 -17.94 -0.94 -13.40
C GLY A 78 -18.57 -1.35 -12.06
N ILE A 79 -19.90 -1.36 -11.99
CA ILE A 79 -20.67 -1.79 -10.81
C ILE A 79 -20.39 -3.27 -10.50
N ALA A 80 -20.44 -4.15 -11.51
CA ALA A 80 -20.18 -5.58 -11.34
C ALA A 80 -18.76 -5.84 -10.81
N CYS A 81 -17.74 -5.19 -11.38
CA CYS A 81 -16.37 -5.28 -10.89
C CYS A 81 -16.23 -4.71 -9.47
N GLY A 82 -16.93 -3.61 -9.16
CA GLY A 82 -17.00 -3.06 -7.81
C GLY A 82 -17.57 -4.06 -6.79
N PHE A 83 -18.63 -4.78 -7.15
CA PHE A 83 -19.20 -5.84 -6.32
C PHE A 83 -18.25 -7.02 -6.12
N ILE A 84 -17.59 -7.50 -7.18
CA ILE A 84 -16.57 -8.56 -7.08
C ILE A 84 -15.50 -8.14 -6.08
N TRP A 85 -15.02 -6.90 -6.19
CA TRP A 85 -14.00 -6.37 -5.30
C TRP A 85 -14.49 -6.24 -3.85
N LEU A 86 -15.73 -5.81 -3.64
CA LEU A 86 -16.36 -5.78 -2.32
C LEU A 86 -16.40 -7.18 -1.69
N VAL A 87 -16.83 -8.19 -2.46
CA VAL A 87 -16.90 -9.59 -2.02
C VAL A 87 -15.51 -10.08 -1.61
N VAL A 88 -14.48 -9.81 -2.41
CA VAL A 88 -13.12 -10.25 -2.07
C VAL A 88 -12.58 -9.50 -0.86
N ALA A 89 -12.80 -8.19 -0.76
CA ALA A 89 -12.40 -7.41 0.40
C ALA A 89 -13.06 -7.93 1.69
N VAL A 90 -14.34 -8.35 1.64
CA VAL A 90 -15.02 -9.04 2.75
C VAL A 90 -14.41 -10.42 3.00
N ALA A 91 -14.12 -11.21 1.96
CA ALA A 91 -13.52 -12.53 2.11
C ALA A 91 -12.15 -12.47 2.80
N VAL A 92 -11.33 -11.46 2.50
CA VAL A 92 -10.03 -11.21 3.16
C VAL A 92 -10.18 -10.85 4.65
N LYS A 93 -11.38 -10.51 5.13
CA LYS A 93 -11.65 -10.33 6.57
C LYS A 93 -11.97 -11.62 7.30
N VAL A 94 -12.37 -12.66 6.59
CA VAL A 94 -12.85 -13.90 7.21
C VAL A 94 -11.69 -14.55 7.97
N PRO A 95 -11.74 -14.64 9.31
CA PRO A 95 -10.62 -15.13 10.11
C PRO A 95 -10.16 -16.53 9.71
N CYS A 96 -11.09 -17.37 9.22
CA CYS A 96 -10.79 -18.71 8.74
C CYS A 96 -9.83 -18.69 7.54
N ILE A 97 -10.10 -17.84 6.54
CA ILE A 97 -9.25 -17.68 5.35
C ILE A 97 -7.90 -17.07 5.73
N VAL A 98 -7.92 -16.08 6.62
CA VAL A 98 -6.73 -15.33 7.06
C VAL A 98 -5.81 -16.14 7.98
N ARG A 99 -6.32 -17.19 8.63
CA ARG A 99 -5.54 -18.10 9.48
C ARG A 99 -4.86 -19.20 8.67
N SER A 100 -5.48 -19.68 7.59
CA SER A 100 -4.93 -20.76 6.77
C SER A 100 -3.96 -20.28 5.71
N ALA A 101 -4.14 -19.07 5.18
CA ALA A 101 -3.32 -18.56 4.09
C ALA A 101 -1.96 -18.03 4.57
N SER A 102 -0.90 -18.35 3.82
CA SER A 102 0.40 -17.73 4.02
C SER A 102 0.32 -16.22 3.71
N PRO A 103 1.11 -15.36 4.38
CA PRO A 103 1.08 -13.93 4.11
C PRO A 103 1.39 -13.58 2.64
N ALA A 104 2.30 -14.33 2.01
CA ALA A 104 2.62 -14.15 0.59
C ALA A 104 1.44 -14.53 -0.31
N ALA A 105 0.69 -15.59 0.02
CA ALA A 105 -0.52 -15.96 -0.69
C ALA A 105 -1.63 -14.90 -0.53
N CYS A 106 -1.82 -14.36 0.68
CA CYS A 106 -2.76 -13.25 0.89
C CYS A 106 -2.37 -12.02 0.05
N GLU A 107 -1.11 -11.62 0.07
CA GLU A 107 -0.63 -10.49 -0.73
C GLU A 107 -0.81 -10.73 -2.24
N LEU A 108 -0.55 -11.96 -2.71
CA LEU A 108 -0.78 -12.34 -4.11
C LEU A 108 -2.26 -12.27 -4.47
N VAL A 109 -3.15 -12.83 -3.64
CA VAL A 109 -4.60 -12.78 -3.87
C VAL A 109 -5.08 -11.33 -3.93
N VAL A 110 -4.64 -10.47 -2.99
CA VAL A 110 -4.98 -9.04 -3.03
C VAL A 110 -4.43 -8.38 -4.30
N SER A 111 -3.21 -8.71 -4.73
CA SER A 111 -2.63 -8.20 -5.99
C SER A 111 -3.43 -8.64 -7.23
N LEU A 112 -3.81 -9.91 -7.32
CA LEU A 112 -4.67 -10.44 -8.40
C LEU A 112 -6.04 -9.73 -8.41
N VAL A 113 -6.62 -9.48 -7.25
CA VAL A 113 -7.91 -8.78 -7.11
C VAL A 113 -7.78 -7.32 -7.52
N CYS A 114 -6.67 -6.66 -7.17
CA CYS A 114 -6.37 -5.32 -7.68
C CYS A 114 -6.23 -5.31 -9.21
N MET A 115 -5.74 -6.38 -9.84
CA MET A 115 -5.75 -6.47 -11.31
C MET A 115 -7.17 -6.58 -11.87
N THR A 116 -8.12 -7.22 -11.19
CA THR A 116 -9.54 -7.20 -11.64
C THR A 116 -10.15 -5.80 -11.61
N PHE A 117 -9.58 -4.87 -10.83
CA PHE A 117 -9.97 -3.45 -10.85
C PHE A 117 -9.53 -2.72 -12.12
N LEU A 118 -8.60 -3.28 -12.90
CA LEU A 118 -8.22 -2.72 -14.20
C LEU A 118 -9.23 -3.04 -15.29
N ALA A 119 -9.86 -4.20 -15.23
CA ALA A 119 -10.87 -4.60 -16.20
C ALA A 119 -11.97 -3.53 -16.41
N PRO A 120 -12.57 -2.93 -15.37
CA PRO A 120 -13.55 -1.86 -15.55
C PRO A 120 -12.94 -0.53 -15.97
N MET A 121 -11.61 -0.31 -15.84
CA MET A 121 -10.96 0.90 -16.34
C MET A 121 -10.89 0.92 -17.87
N LEU A 122 -10.86 -0.26 -18.52
CA LEU A 122 -10.84 -0.39 -19.97
C LEU A 122 -12.06 0.27 -20.65
N PRO A 123 -13.31 -0.06 -20.27
CA PRO A 123 -14.47 0.59 -20.85
C PRO A 123 -14.69 2.01 -20.34
N MET A 124 -13.88 2.58 -19.44
CA MET A 124 -14.16 3.92 -18.88
C MET A 124 -14.17 5.02 -19.94
N SER A 125 -13.40 4.87 -21.00
CA SER A 125 -13.46 5.74 -22.18
C SER A 125 -14.64 5.36 -23.06
N GLU A 126 -15.40 6.36 -23.48
CA GLU A 126 -16.51 6.21 -24.43
C GLU A 126 -16.01 5.67 -25.78
N TYR A 127 -14.81 6.07 -26.20
CA TYR A 127 -14.17 5.58 -27.41
C TYR A 127 -13.91 4.07 -27.34
N TYR A 128 -13.15 3.62 -26.33
CA TYR A 128 -12.78 2.20 -26.18
C TYR A 128 -14.00 1.32 -25.90
N SER A 129 -14.99 1.79 -25.14
CA SER A 129 -16.21 1.01 -24.89
C SER A 129 -17.06 0.82 -26.14
N ALA A 130 -17.21 1.83 -26.99
CA ALA A 130 -17.89 1.68 -28.28
C ALA A 130 -17.16 0.70 -29.20
N ARG A 131 -15.83 0.83 -29.32
CA ARG A 131 -15.00 -0.08 -30.13
C ARG A 131 -15.04 -1.52 -29.62
N LEU A 132 -15.02 -1.72 -28.30
CA LEU A 132 -15.13 -3.05 -27.67
C LEU A 132 -16.48 -3.72 -27.96
N LEU A 133 -17.55 -2.93 -28.11
CA LEU A 133 -18.88 -3.41 -28.49
C LEU A 133 -19.07 -3.54 -30.01
N GLY A 134 -18.03 -3.27 -30.81
CA GLY A 134 -18.05 -3.42 -32.26
C GLY A 134 -18.69 -2.24 -33.00
N TYR A 135 -18.85 -1.09 -32.35
CA TYR A 135 -19.40 0.11 -32.97
C TYR A 135 -18.31 1.09 -33.40
N GLU A 136 -18.61 1.90 -34.41
CA GLU A 136 -17.78 3.05 -34.78
C GLU A 136 -18.15 4.26 -33.89
N PRO A 137 -17.23 4.78 -33.05
CA PRO A 137 -17.56 5.81 -32.06
C PRO A 137 -18.13 7.08 -32.67
N ARG A 138 -17.61 7.51 -33.83
CA ARG A 138 -18.07 8.73 -34.52
C ARG A 138 -19.50 8.62 -35.05
N GLU A 139 -19.94 7.42 -35.45
CA GLU A 139 -21.33 7.20 -35.89
C GLU A 139 -22.32 7.33 -34.73
N ILE A 140 -21.92 6.93 -33.52
CA ILE A 140 -22.79 6.90 -32.34
C ILE A 140 -22.82 8.23 -31.60
N PHE A 141 -21.64 8.85 -31.41
CA PHE A 141 -21.47 10.06 -30.61
C PHE A 141 -21.45 11.34 -31.46
N GLY A 142 -21.31 11.22 -32.79
CA GLY A 142 -21.20 12.33 -33.73
C GLY A 142 -19.75 12.70 -34.05
N GLU A 143 -19.52 13.24 -35.26
CA GLU A 143 -18.19 13.64 -35.75
C GLU A 143 -17.54 14.76 -34.93
N ASP A 144 -18.35 15.63 -34.32
CA ASP A 144 -17.87 16.75 -33.49
C ASP A 144 -17.53 16.33 -32.05
N TYR A 145 -17.75 15.06 -31.68
CA TYR A 145 -17.50 14.57 -30.33
C TYR A 145 -16.00 14.37 -30.09
N MET A 146 -15.46 15.09 -29.11
CA MET A 146 -14.04 15.02 -28.76
C MET A 146 -13.79 13.90 -27.76
N PHE A 147 -13.09 12.85 -28.19
CA PHE A 147 -12.65 11.77 -27.32
C PHE A 147 -11.33 12.13 -26.61
N SER A 148 -11.17 11.67 -25.36
CA SER A 148 -9.92 11.81 -24.62
C SER A 148 -9.65 10.58 -23.78
N ASP A 149 -8.37 10.19 -23.70
CA ASP A 149 -7.91 9.06 -22.90
C ASP A 149 -7.68 9.43 -21.43
N SER A 150 -7.86 10.72 -21.09
CA SER A 150 -7.58 11.28 -19.76
C SER A 150 -8.32 10.56 -18.63
N THR A 151 -9.59 10.19 -18.82
CA THR A 151 -10.38 9.51 -17.78
C THR A 151 -9.83 8.12 -17.47
N MET A 152 -9.46 7.35 -18.50
CA MET A 152 -8.87 6.02 -18.33
C MET A 152 -7.49 6.13 -17.67
N LEU A 153 -6.64 7.04 -18.15
CA LEU A 153 -5.30 7.26 -17.58
C LEU A 153 -5.38 7.71 -16.12
N LEU A 154 -6.27 8.65 -15.80
CA LEU A 154 -6.48 9.11 -14.42
C LEU A 154 -7.03 7.98 -13.54
N GLY A 155 -7.88 7.10 -14.09
CA GLY A 155 -8.35 5.89 -13.42
C GLY A 155 -7.21 4.93 -13.06
N ILE A 156 -6.29 4.67 -14.00
CA ILE A 156 -5.09 3.86 -13.76
C ILE A 156 -4.22 4.50 -12.66
N VAL A 157 -3.98 5.81 -12.73
CA VAL A 157 -3.20 6.55 -11.74
C VAL A 157 -3.85 6.52 -10.37
N ALA A 158 -5.16 6.75 -10.28
CA ALA A 158 -5.91 6.68 -9.04
C ALA A 158 -5.85 5.28 -8.42
N ALA A 159 -6.01 4.22 -9.22
CA ALA A 159 -5.90 2.84 -8.77
C ALA A 159 -4.49 2.53 -8.23
N MET A 160 -3.45 3.01 -8.92
CA MET A 160 -2.05 2.84 -8.49
C MET A 160 -1.75 3.57 -7.19
N ILE A 161 -2.16 4.85 -7.07
CA ILE A 161 -2.00 5.63 -5.85
C ILE A 161 -2.73 4.94 -4.70
N PHE A 162 -3.96 4.49 -4.93
CA PHE A 162 -4.74 3.79 -3.93
C PHE A 162 -4.03 2.51 -3.45
N LEU A 163 -3.53 1.68 -4.37
CA LEU A 163 -2.75 0.48 -4.07
C LEU A 163 -1.51 0.81 -3.23
N HIS A 164 -0.76 1.86 -3.60
CA HIS A 164 0.49 2.20 -2.95
C HIS A 164 0.32 2.76 -1.55
N LEU A 165 -0.68 3.61 -1.35
CA LEU A 165 -0.90 4.31 -0.09
C LEU A 165 -1.72 3.49 0.91
N ASN A 166 -2.72 2.75 0.43
CA ASN A 166 -3.66 2.07 1.34
C ASN A 166 -3.23 0.65 1.64
N LEU A 167 -2.67 -0.08 0.67
CA LEU A 167 -2.42 -1.50 0.85
C LEU A 167 -0.96 -1.74 1.31
N PRO A 168 -0.76 -2.35 2.50
CA PRO A 168 0.56 -2.75 2.96
C PRO A 168 0.99 -4.03 2.25
N ILE A 169 1.11 -3.98 0.92
CA ILE A 169 1.64 -5.04 0.06
C ILE A 169 3.14 -4.81 -0.15
N ARG A 170 3.91 -5.91 -0.24
CA ARG A 170 5.34 -5.82 -0.53
C ARG A 170 5.56 -5.30 -1.94
N TRP A 171 6.58 -4.48 -2.13
CA TRP A 171 6.88 -3.84 -3.41
C TRP A 171 7.02 -4.86 -4.55
N CYS A 172 7.59 -6.04 -4.29
CA CYS A 172 7.75 -7.08 -5.30
C CYS A 172 6.40 -7.64 -5.81
N MET A 173 5.37 -7.66 -4.96
CA MET A 173 4.02 -8.06 -5.35
C MET A 173 3.26 -6.91 -6.03
N CYS A 174 3.60 -5.65 -5.71
CA CYS A 174 3.09 -4.48 -6.43
C CYS A 174 3.59 -4.46 -7.88
N LEU A 175 4.83 -4.91 -8.16
CA LEU A 175 5.37 -4.95 -9.52
C LEU A 175 4.46 -5.70 -10.51
N ILE A 176 3.82 -6.79 -10.09
CA ILE A 176 2.90 -7.55 -10.95
C ILE A 176 1.72 -6.67 -11.38
N THR A 177 1.13 -5.94 -10.43
CA THR A 177 0.02 -5.02 -10.70
C THR A 177 0.48 -3.80 -11.51
N GLU A 178 1.68 -3.27 -11.24
CA GLU A 178 2.25 -2.15 -11.97
C GLU A 178 2.57 -2.51 -13.43
N LEU A 179 3.06 -3.72 -13.69
CA LEU A 179 3.22 -4.24 -15.05
C LEU A 179 1.87 -4.37 -15.75
N ALA A 180 0.82 -4.82 -15.04
CA ALA A 180 -0.52 -4.82 -15.59
C ALA A 180 -0.99 -3.40 -15.95
N PHE A 181 -0.79 -2.41 -15.08
CA PHE A 181 -1.07 -0.98 -15.37
C PHE A 181 -0.34 -0.49 -16.61
N LEU A 182 0.96 -0.82 -16.71
CA LEU A 182 1.82 -0.41 -17.81
C LEU A 182 1.40 -1.03 -19.16
N VAL A 183 0.91 -2.27 -19.16
CA VAL A 183 0.46 -2.96 -20.38
C VAL A 183 -0.95 -2.53 -20.78
N THR A 184 -1.81 -2.19 -19.82
CA THR A 184 -3.23 -1.92 -20.03
C THR A 184 -3.47 -0.81 -21.08
N TYR A 185 -2.83 0.35 -20.93
CA TYR A 185 -3.02 1.47 -21.84
C TYR A 185 -2.49 1.21 -23.26
N PRO A 186 -1.20 0.85 -23.46
CA PRO A 186 -0.70 0.58 -24.81
C PRO A 186 -1.41 -0.59 -25.49
N LEU A 187 -1.90 -1.58 -24.73
CA LEU A 187 -2.74 -2.64 -25.30
C LEU A 187 -4.05 -2.08 -25.91
N MET A 188 -4.72 -1.15 -25.23
CA MET A 188 -5.93 -0.51 -25.75
C MET A 188 -5.64 0.33 -27.00
N VAL A 189 -4.59 1.15 -26.96
CA VAL A 189 -4.16 1.96 -28.10
C VAL A 189 -3.81 1.08 -29.30
N PHE A 190 -3.11 -0.04 -29.07
CA PHE A 190 -2.72 -0.98 -30.13
C PHE A 190 -3.92 -1.73 -30.74
N LEU A 191 -4.86 -2.20 -29.90
CA LEU A 191 -5.99 -2.99 -30.37
C LEU A 191 -7.08 -2.14 -31.04
N PHE A 192 -7.33 -0.93 -30.53
CA PHE A 192 -8.48 -0.13 -30.95
C PHE A 192 -8.12 1.19 -31.65
N GLY A 193 -6.86 1.63 -31.56
CA GLY A 193 -6.44 2.98 -31.91
C GLY A 193 -6.67 3.98 -30.77
N SER A 194 -6.20 5.21 -30.91
CA SER A 194 -6.57 6.34 -30.05
C SER A 194 -6.87 7.55 -30.92
N GLU A 195 -7.92 8.29 -30.58
CA GLU A 195 -8.24 9.59 -31.20
C GLU A 195 -7.48 10.74 -30.53
N ASP A 196 -6.84 10.49 -29.39
CA ASP A 196 -6.05 11.49 -28.68
C ASP A 196 -4.72 11.70 -29.42
N LYS A 197 -4.54 12.88 -30.03
CA LYS A 197 -3.29 13.26 -30.73
C LYS A 197 -2.06 13.20 -29.81
N GLY A 198 -2.26 13.24 -28.50
CA GLY A 198 -1.21 13.13 -27.49
C GLY A 198 -0.95 11.71 -26.98
N SER A 199 -1.49 10.67 -27.62
CA SER A 199 -1.42 9.28 -27.12
C SER A 199 0.00 8.81 -26.78
N ASP A 200 0.99 9.16 -27.60
CA ASP A 200 2.40 8.81 -27.40
C ASP A 200 3.01 9.53 -26.19
N ASN A 201 2.71 10.82 -26.03
CA ASN A 201 3.13 11.60 -24.87
C ASN A 201 2.46 11.06 -23.59
N ASN A 202 1.16 10.72 -23.66
CA ASN A 202 0.43 10.11 -22.57
C ASN A 202 1.05 8.76 -22.17
N LEU A 203 1.44 7.93 -23.14
CA LEU A 203 2.11 6.65 -22.90
C LEU A 203 3.46 6.85 -22.21
N MET A 204 4.25 7.79 -22.68
CA MET A 204 5.54 8.13 -22.08
C MET A 204 5.36 8.64 -20.63
N LEU A 205 4.41 9.56 -20.41
CA LEU A 205 4.13 10.14 -19.10
C LEU A 205 3.63 9.10 -18.10
N VAL A 206 2.66 8.26 -18.49
CA VAL A 206 2.16 7.20 -17.60
C VAL A 206 3.24 6.18 -17.28
N THR A 207 4.13 5.88 -18.22
CA THR A 207 5.29 4.99 -17.99
C THR A 207 6.24 5.58 -16.96
N PHE A 208 6.65 6.85 -17.11
CA PHE A 208 7.49 7.53 -16.13
C PHE A 208 6.82 7.61 -14.76
N LEU A 209 5.53 7.88 -14.72
CA LEU A 209 4.75 7.95 -13.49
C LEU A 209 4.70 6.60 -12.76
N ILE A 210 4.47 5.50 -13.49
CA ILE A 210 4.49 4.14 -12.93
C ILE A 210 5.88 3.83 -12.38
N ILE A 211 6.95 4.01 -13.16
CA ILE A 211 8.34 3.77 -12.71
C ILE A 211 8.66 4.59 -11.45
N GLY A 212 8.29 5.87 -11.44
CA GLY A 212 8.47 6.77 -10.30
C GLY A 212 7.69 6.30 -9.07
N ALA A 213 6.45 5.86 -9.24
CA ALA A 213 5.62 5.32 -8.18
C ALA A 213 6.17 3.99 -7.63
N SER A 214 6.67 3.10 -8.49
CA SER A 214 7.33 1.85 -8.08
C SER A 214 8.57 2.10 -7.24
N TRP A 215 9.39 3.07 -7.65
CA TRP A 215 10.54 3.49 -6.87
C TRP A 215 10.09 4.07 -5.52
N ALA A 216 9.14 5.00 -5.53
CA ALA A 216 8.60 5.59 -4.30
C ALA A 216 8.08 4.51 -3.33
N LYS A 217 7.37 3.50 -3.83
CA LYS A 217 6.88 2.35 -3.05
C LYS A 217 8.03 1.53 -2.46
N ARG A 218 9.03 1.18 -3.26
CA ARG A 218 10.23 0.47 -2.80
C ARG A 218 10.98 1.26 -1.71
N LYS A 219 11.13 2.57 -1.89
CA LYS A 219 11.77 3.47 -0.92
C LYS A 219 10.97 3.56 0.37
N SER A 220 9.64 3.69 0.28
CA SER A 220 8.73 3.70 1.43
C SER A 220 8.83 2.40 2.24
N GLU A 221 8.81 1.24 1.59
CA GLU A 221 8.96 -0.05 2.28
C GLU A 221 10.33 -0.18 2.94
N TYR A 222 11.40 0.30 2.30
CA TYR A 222 12.73 0.34 2.91
C TYR A 222 12.71 1.09 4.24
N TYR A 223 12.15 2.30 4.29
CA TYR A 223 12.06 3.07 5.54
C TYR A 223 11.17 2.41 6.58
N GLU A 224 10.05 1.80 6.17
CA GLU A 224 9.19 1.05 7.09
C GLU A 224 9.96 -0.09 7.78
N ARG A 225 10.79 -0.82 7.03
CA ARG A 225 11.60 -1.92 7.55
C ARG A 225 12.72 -1.44 8.48
N ILE A 226 13.40 -0.35 8.14
CA ILE A 226 14.41 0.25 9.03
C ILE A 226 13.76 0.74 10.33
N SER A 227 12.60 1.40 10.24
CA SER A 227 11.85 1.84 11.41
C SER A 227 11.42 0.67 12.30
N PHE A 228 10.92 -0.41 11.70
CA PHE A 228 10.58 -1.64 12.43
C PHE A 228 11.80 -2.23 13.16
N GLN A 229 12.95 -2.32 12.50
CA GLN A 229 14.18 -2.82 13.11
C GLN A 229 14.67 -1.96 14.28
N MET A 230 14.56 -0.63 14.15
CA MET A 230 14.90 0.32 15.21
C MET A 230 14.02 0.08 16.44
N ILE A 231 12.70 -0.01 16.26
CA ILE A 231 11.74 -0.27 17.34
C ILE A 231 12.02 -1.62 18.01
N CYS A 232 12.32 -2.67 17.24
CA CYS A 232 12.67 -3.98 17.81
C CYS A 232 13.96 -3.92 18.64
N THR A 233 14.98 -3.20 18.16
CA THR A 233 16.25 -3.02 18.88
C THR A 233 16.02 -2.28 20.19
N GLU A 234 15.29 -1.16 20.16
CA GLU A 234 14.96 -0.37 21.35
C GLU A 234 14.20 -1.20 22.39
N ARG A 235 13.15 -1.93 21.97
CA ARG A 235 12.40 -2.82 22.86
C ARG A 235 13.27 -3.92 23.48
N THR A 236 14.22 -4.45 22.71
CA THR A 236 15.14 -5.47 23.21
C THR A 236 16.10 -4.89 24.25
N LEU A 237 16.62 -3.68 24.02
CA LEU A 237 17.48 -2.99 24.97
C LEU A 237 16.72 -2.66 26.26
N ARG A 238 15.49 -2.14 26.15
CA ARG A 238 14.63 -1.88 27.32
C ARG A 238 14.36 -3.15 28.12
N ALA A 239 13.98 -4.24 27.46
CA ALA A 239 13.72 -5.51 28.14
C ALA A 239 14.98 -6.06 28.85
N ARG A 240 16.17 -5.89 28.26
CA ARG A 240 17.44 -6.28 28.90
C ARG A 240 17.76 -5.41 30.10
N ALA A 241 17.56 -4.10 30.02
CA ALA A 241 17.78 -3.19 31.12
C ALA A 241 16.82 -3.49 32.28
N GLU A 242 15.53 -3.70 32.00
CA GLU A 242 14.53 -4.09 33.00
C GLU A 242 14.88 -5.43 33.67
N PHE A 243 15.34 -6.41 32.90
CA PHE A 243 15.78 -7.71 33.44
C PHE A 243 17.02 -7.58 34.34
N GLN A 244 17.98 -6.73 33.97
CA GLN A 244 19.15 -6.46 34.81
C GLN A 244 18.75 -5.74 36.11
N LEU A 245 17.82 -4.80 36.04
CA LEU A 245 17.29 -4.11 37.22
C LEU A 245 16.55 -5.07 38.16
N SER A 246 15.76 -6.01 37.63
CA SER A 246 15.10 -7.02 38.47
C SER A 246 16.11 -7.93 39.18
N GLN A 247 17.20 -8.32 38.50
CA GLN A 247 18.26 -9.11 39.14
C GLN A 247 19.00 -8.36 40.26
N MET A 248 19.14 -7.05 40.14
CA MET A 248 19.76 -6.23 41.20
C MET A 248 18.83 -6.01 42.39
N SER A 249 17.50 -5.94 42.16
CA SER A 249 16.51 -5.76 43.22
C SER A 249 16.31 -7.03 44.08
N ASP A 250 16.51 -8.21 43.49
CA ASP A 250 16.34 -9.50 44.18
C ASP A 250 17.60 -9.96 44.92
N ALA A 251 18.72 -9.24 44.79
CA ALA A 251 19.93 -9.54 45.53
C ALA A 251 19.66 -9.33 47.04
N PRO A 252 19.73 -10.39 47.88
CA PRO A 252 19.44 -10.26 49.30
C PRO A 252 20.34 -9.19 49.92
N SER A 253 19.72 -8.23 50.60
CA SER A 253 20.40 -7.23 51.41
C SER A 253 21.02 -7.89 52.63
N ASP A 254 22.04 -8.74 52.43
CA ASP A 254 22.71 -9.56 53.45
C ASP A 254 23.56 -8.75 54.44
N LYS A 255 23.39 -7.42 54.52
CA LYS A 255 24.19 -6.55 55.39
C LYS A 255 23.38 -5.41 56.00
N ALA A 256 22.47 -5.72 56.93
CA ALA A 256 22.00 -4.70 57.86
C ALA A 256 21.63 -5.20 59.28
N ASP A 257 21.67 -6.51 59.57
CA ASP A 257 21.20 -7.02 60.88
C ASP A 257 22.32 -7.39 61.87
N GLY A 258 23.54 -6.87 61.72
CA GLY A 258 24.61 -7.32 62.63
C GLY A 258 25.84 -6.45 62.78
N SER A 259 25.70 -5.15 63.06
CA SER A 259 26.74 -4.35 63.76
C SER A 259 26.19 -3.03 64.29
N ALA A 260 25.06 -3.08 65.01
CA ALA A 260 24.71 -2.04 65.97
C ALA A 260 25.37 -2.37 67.31
N SER A 261 26.69 -2.23 67.42
CA SER A 261 27.33 -2.00 68.72
C SER A 261 28.74 -1.43 68.56
N GLN A 262 28.89 -0.24 69.12
CA GLN A 262 30.09 0.40 69.66
C GLN A 262 31.03 1.23 68.78
N HIS A 263 31.30 2.42 69.36
CA HIS A 263 32.39 3.38 69.10
C HIS A 263 32.21 4.22 67.83
N GLY A 264 31.81 5.50 67.88
CA GLY A 264 32.20 6.52 68.85
C GLY A 264 33.60 7.04 68.54
N HIS A 265 33.71 7.99 67.60
CA HIS A 265 34.59 9.15 67.78
C HIS A 265 34.34 10.21 66.69
N ALA A 266 34.09 11.43 67.15
CA ALA A 266 34.12 12.65 66.37
C ALA A 266 35.49 12.89 65.72
N ARG A 267 35.47 13.38 64.47
CA ARG A 267 36.40 14.37 63.88
C ARG A 267 35.89 14.67 62.46
N ASP A 268 35.34 15.86 62.26
CA ASP A 268 36.05 17.07 61.82
C ASP A 268 36.37 17.04 60.32
N THR A 269 35.75 18.00 59.63
CA THR A 269 36.30 18.86 58.57
C THR A 269 37.20 18.21 57.52
N ASP A 270 36.78 18.26 56.24
CA ASP A 270 37.32 19.32 55.38
C ASP A 270 36.65 19.43 54.00
N CYS A 271 36.57 20.68 53.56
CA CYS A 271 36.28 21.15 52.22
C CYS A 271 37.32 20.68 51.17
N ALA A 272 36.86 20.29 49.98
CA ALA A 272 37.46 20.60 48.66
C ALA A 272 36.56 19.95 47.59
N SER A 273 35.83 20.66 46.72
CA SER A 273 36.26 21.51 45.60
C SER A 273 37.03 20.74 44.50
N SER A 274 36.67 21.07 43.25
CA SER A 274 37.25 20.68 41.94
C SER A 274 36.95 19.26 41.42
N GLY A 275 36.65 19.01 40.15
CA GLY A 275 36.60 19.80 38.92
C GLY A 275 35.77 19.02 37.88
N VAL A 276 34.97 19.68 37.03
CA VAL A 276 35.34 20.05 35.65
C VAL A 276 36.06 18.93 34.88
N GLY A 277 35.37 18.34 33.91
CA GLY A 277 35.93 17.33 33.00
C GLY A 277 35.00 17.00 31.84
N SER A 278 34.78 17.97 30.96
CA SER A 278 34.23 17.81 29.60
C SER A 278 35.10 16.85 28.76
N SER A 279 34.48 16.02 27.90
CA SER A 279 34.92 15.53 26.56
C SER A 279 34.35 14.12 26.32
N GLY A 280 33.70 13.75 25.22
CA GLY A 280 33.34 14.43 23.97
C GLY A 280 32.31 13.61 23.20
#